data_AF-A0A0K0LCI8-F1
#
_entry.id   AF-A0A0K0LCI8-F1
#
_cell.length_a   1.000
_cell.length_b   1.000
_cell.length_c   1.000
_cell.angle_alpha   90.00
_cell.angle_beta   90.00
_cell.angle_gamma   90.00
#
_symmetry.space_group_name_H-M   'P 1'
#
loop_
_entity.id
_entity.type
_entity.pdbx_description
1 polymer ?
#
loop_
_entity_poly.entity_id
_entity_poly.type
_entity_poly.pdbx_seq_one_letter_code
_entity_poly.pdbx_strand_id
1 'polypeptide(L)' 'MKIFFAILLILAICSMVIWTVNGTAIAVGCVTDADCFRKCPGNPPCKQGFCACT' A
#
# COMPACT_ATOMS: atom_id res chain seq x y z
N MET A 1 26.77 17.34 17.67
CA MET A 1 26.40 15.91 17.62
C MET A 1 24.92 15.66 17.90
N LYS A 2 24.33 16.23 18.96
CA LYS A 2 22.94 15.95 19.38
C LYS A 2 21.85 16.41 18.39
N ILE A 3 22.07 17.56 17.74
CA ILE A 3 21.13 18.12 16.74
C ILE A 3 21.10 17.28 15.46
N PHE A 4 22.27 16.82 15.00
CA PHE A 4 22.37 15.98 13.81
C PHE A 4 21.62 14.65 13.98
N PHE A 5 21.71 14.06 15.18
CA PHE A 5 20.98 12.83 15.50
C PHE A 5 19.46 13.02 15.50
N ALA A 6 18.97 14.18 15.97
CA ALA A 6 17.55 14.50 15.94
C ALA A 6 17.01 14.64 14.51
N ILE A 7 17.79 15.24 13.60
CA ILE A 7 17.42 15.38 12.19
C ILE A 7 17.31 14.00 11.52
N LEU A 8 18.27 13.11 11.78
CA LEU A 8 18.24 11.73 11.25
C LEU A 8 17.02 10.93 11.73
N LEU A 9 16.65 11.07 13.01
CA LEU A 9 15.47 10.41 13.56
C LEU A 9 14.17 10.87 12.87
N ILE A 10 14.03 12.18 12.62
CA ILE A 10 12.85 12.73 11.96
C ILE A 10 12.75 12.21 10.51
N LEU A 11 13.85 12.21 9.77
CA LEU A 11 13.93 11.68 8.40
C LEU A 11 13.56 10.19 8.31
N ALA A 12 14.01 9.38 9.28
CA ALA A 12 13.69 7.96 9.33
C ALA A 12 12.19 7.71 9.57
N ILE A 13 11.58 8.46 10.51
CA ILE A 13 10.15 8.35 10.84
C ILE A 13 9.29 8.80 9.65
N CYS A 14 9.59 9.94 9.04
CA CYS A 14 8.86 10.44 7.88
C CYS A 14 8.92 9.47 6.70
N SER A 15 10.05 8.78 6.51
CA SER A 15 10.18 7.78 5.45
C SER A 15 9.22 6.61 5.66
N MET A 16 9.09 6.07 6.88
CA MET A 16 8.18 4.95 7.16
C MET A 16 6.69 5.33 7.01
N VAL A 17 6.34 6.58 7.31
CA VAL A 17 4.97 7.09 7.10
C VAL A 17 4.59 7.09 5.61
N ILE A 18 5.53 7.39 4.71
CA ILE A 18 5.26 7.40 3.26
C ILE A 18 4.89 5.99 2.74
N TRP A 19 5.52 4.92 3.25
CA TRP A 19 5.21 3.54 2.87
C TRP A 19 3.90 3.01 3.46
N THR A 20 3.45 3.59 4.58
CA THR A 20 2.20 3.17 5.25
C THR A 20 0.98 3.92 4.71
N VAL A 21 1.15 5.16 4.23
CA VAL A 21 0.07 5.94 3.58
C VAL A 21 -0.02 5.73 2.07
N ASN A 22 1.11 5.58 1.36
CA ASN A 22 1.12 4.80 0.11
C ASN A 22 1.19 3.33 0.52
N GLY A 23 0.17 2.90 1.26
CA GLY A 23 -0.01 1.50 1.55
C GLY A 23 0.32 0.76 0.27
N THR A 24 1.12 -0.28 0.39
CA THR A 24 0.93 -1.44 -0.45
C THR A 24 -0.54 -1.83 -0.31
N ALA A 25 -1.44 -1.12 -1.01
CA ALA A 25 -2.66 -1.68 -1.54
C ALA A 25 -2.11 -2.93 -2.20
N ILE A 26 -2.29 -4.06 -1.52
CA ILE A 26 -1.78 -5.33 -2.00
C ILE A 26 -2.36 -5.39 -3.40
N ALA A 27 -1.49 -5.16 -4.39
CA ALA A 27 -1.93 -4.96 -5.75
C ALA A 27 -2.24 -6.37 -6.20
N VAL A 28 -3.43 -6.84 -5.85
CA VAL A 28 -3.84 -8.21 -6.07
C VAL A 28 -4.04 -8.31 -7.57
N GLY A 29 -3.09 -8.95 -8.24
CA GLY A 29 -3.16 -9.15 -9.69
C GLY A 29 -4.47 -9.86 -10.06
N CYS A 30 -5.15 -9.36 -11.09
CA CYS A 30 -6.39 -9.91 -11.62
C CYS A 30 -6.41 -9.90 -13.14
N VAL A 31 -7.08 -10.91 -13.71
CA VAL A 31 -7.39 -10.99 -15.15
C VAL A 31 -8.87 -10.70 -15.39
N THR A 32 -9.72 -11.10 -14.44
CA THR A 32 -11.17 -10.90 -14.45
C THR A 32 -11.66 -10.50 -13.07
N ASP A 33 -12.84 -9.89 -12.98
CA ASP A 33 -13.44 -9.48 -11.70
C ASP A 33 -13.67 -10.66 -10.74
N ALA A 34 -13.86 -11.86 -11.28
CA ALA A 34 -14.02 -13.09 -10.49
C ALA A 34 -12.75 -13.47 -9.70
N ASP A 35 -11.57 -13.07 -10.20
CA ASP A 35 -10.30 -13.28 -9.51
C ASP A 35 -10.23 -12.45 -8.22
N CYS A 36 -10.81 -11.24 -8.26
CA CYS A 36 -10.92 -10.35 -7.12
C CYS A 36 -11.94 -10.83 -6.09
N PHE A 37 -13.05 -11.44 -6.53
CA PHE A 37 -14.05 -12.04 -5.62
C PHE A 37 -13.45 -13.11 -4.71
N ARG A 38 -12.53 -13.91 -5.24
CA ARG A 38 -11.88 -14.99 -4.50
C ARG A 38 -10.85 -14.51 -3.48
N LYS A 39 -10.23 -13.35 -3.75
CA LYS A 39 -9.09 -12.85 -2.98
C LYS A 39 -9.47 -11.74 -2.00
N CYS A 40 -10.54 -11.00 -2.29
CA CYS A 40 -10.95 -9.84 -1.52
C CYS A 40 -12.45 -9.87 -1.22
N PRO A 41 -12.85 -9.55 0.02
CA PRO A 41 -14.25 -9.39 0.37
C PRO A 41 -14.86 -8.20 -0.38
N GLY A 42 -16.14 -8.29 -0.74
CA GLY A 42 -16.87 -7.17 -1.37
C GLY A 42 -16.83 -7.12 -2.90
N ASN A 43 -16.27 -8.13 -3.58
CA ASN A 43 -16.25 -8.23 -5.05
C ASN A 43 -15.74 -6.94 -5.75
N PRO A 44 -14.56 -6.41 -5.38
CA PRO A 44 -14.03 -5.23 -6.02
C PRO A 44 -13.74 -5.50 -7.50
N PRO A 45 -13.94 -4.52 -8.40
CA PRO A 45 -13.67 -4.69 -9.81
C PRO A 45 -12.16 -4.81 -10.08
N CYS A 46 -11.83 -5.54 -11.13
CA CYS A 46 -10.49 -5.62 -11.68
C CYS A 46 -10.19 -4.36 -12.50
N LYS A 47 -9.25 -3.52 -12.04
CA LYS A 47 -8.85 -2.29 -12.74
C LYS A 47 -7.36 -2.31 -13.02
N GLN A 48 -7.00 -2.13 -14.29
CA GLN A 48 -5.60 -2.09 -14.74
C GLN A 48 -4.78 -3.34 -14.37
N GLY A 49 -5.47 -4.50 -14.28
CA GLY A 49 -4.84 -5.76 -13.87
C GLY A 49 -4.67 -5.93 -12.36
N PHE A 50 -5.28 -5.07 -11.55
CA PHE A 50 -5.25 -5.15 -10.09
C PHE A 50 -6.65 -5.02 -9.47
N CYS A 51 -6.90 -5.76 -8.40
CA CYS A 51 -8.13 -5.63 -7.62
C CYS A 51 -8.05 -4.42 -6.70
N ALA A 52 -9.09 -3.60 -6.71
CA ALA A 52 -9.24 -2.47 -5.80
C ALA A 52 -9.76 -2.92 -4.42
N CYS A 53 -8.99 -3.76 -3.73
CA CYS A 53 -9.36 -4.25 -2.40
C CYS A 53 -9.17 -3.12 -1.39
N THR A 54 -10.26 -2.68 -0.79
CA THR A 54 -10.31 -1.66 0.27
C THR A 54 -10.30 -2.29 1.64
#